data_AF-W4Q1G6-F1
#
_entry.id   AF-W4Q1G6-F1
#
_cell.length_a   1.000
_cell.length_b   1.000
_cell.length_c   1.000
_cell.angle_alpha   90.00
_cell.angle_beta   90.00
_cell.angle_gamma   90.00
#
_symmetry.space_group_name_H-M   'P 1'
#
loop_
_entity.id
_entity.type
_entity.pdbx_description
1 polymer ?
#
loop_
_entity_poly.entity_id
_entity_poly.type
_entity_poly.pdbx_seq_one_letter_code
_entity_poly.pdbx_strand_id
1 'polypeptide(L)'
;MAEVIAMEERHRKGRAIIEKAGEYAPAWGMIGTLVGLVLMLQNLNDPATLGPNMAVALLTTLYGTVLANLVFLPMATKLSNKTDEEVFVKQIIIEA
;
A
#
# COMPACT_ATOMS: atom_id res chain seq x y z
N MET A 1 18.77 23.84 13.26
CA MET A 1 17.79 22.90 13.85
C MET A 1 16.38 23.07 13.27
N ALA A 2 15.79 24.27 13.27
CA ALA A 2 14.42 24.48 12.76
C ALA A 2 14.21 24.03 11.29
N GLU A 3 15.18 24.26 10.41
CA GLU A 3 15.10 23.83 9.01
C GLU A 3 15.13 22.29 8.83
N VAL A 4 15.89 21.59 9.67
CA VAL A 4 15.98 20.12 9.63
C VAL A 4 14.65 19.51 10.07
N ILE A 5 14.06 20.04 11.15
CA ILE A 5 12.74 19.61 11.66
C ILE A 5 11.65 19.84 10.60
N ALA A 6 11.65 21.01 9.95
CA ALA A 6 10.67 21.32 8.90
C ALA A 6 10.80 20.39 7.68
N MET A 7 12.03 20.05 7.29
CA MET A 7 12.30 19.09 6.21
C MET A 7 11.82 17.68 6.58
N GLU A 8 12.17 17.21 7.78
CA GLU A 8 11.79 15.89 8.29
C GLU A 8 10.26 15.74 8.34
N GLU A 9 9.55 16.77 8.82
CA GLU A 9 8.09 16.74 8.89
C GLU A 9 7.45 16.63 7.50
N ARG A 10 8.01 17.32 6.49
CA ARG A 10 7.56 17.22 5.10
C ARG A 10 7.78 15.80 4.55
N HIS A 11 8.94 15.20 4.80
CA HIS A 11 9.23 13.83 4.38
C HIS A 11 8.34 12.82 5.10
N ARG A 12 8.08 13.02 6.39
CA ARG A 12 7.14 12.21 7.18
C ARG A 12 5.74 12.24 6.61
N LYS A 13 5.23 13.42 6.22
CA LYS A 13 3.91 13.56 5.57
C LYS A 13 3.85 12.80 4.24
N GLY A 14 4.88 12.93 3.40
CA GLY A 14 4.97 12.20 2.14
C GLY A 14 5.02 10.67 2.32
N ARG A 15 5.82 10.21 3.29
CA ARG A 15 5.92 8.78 3.65
C ARG A 15 4.61 8.22 4.17
N ALA A 16 3.93 8.95 5.06
CA ALA A 16 2.68 8.51 5.65
C ALA A 16 1.60 8.22 4.61
N ILE A 17 1.56 8.99 3.52
CA ILE A 17 0.59 8.75 2.43
C ILE A 17 0.87 7.41 1.74
N ILE A 18 2.14 7.11 1.42
CA ILE A 18 2.53 5.85 0.76
C ILE A 18 2.33 4.66 1.69
N GLU A 19 2.67 4.81 2.97
CA GLU A 19 2.49 3.81 4.01
C GLU A 19 1.00 3.46 4.16
N LYS A 20 0.12 4.47 4.25
CA LYS A 20 -1.34 4.28 4.30
C LYS A 20 -1.90 3.67 3.02
N ALA A 21 -1.39 4.06 1.85
CA ALA A 21 -1.79 3.43 0.59
C ALA A 21 -1.45 1.92 0.59
N GLY A 22 -0.30 1.54 1.15
CA GLY A 22 0.10 0.14 1.32
C GLY A 22 -0.77 -0.62 2.32
N GLU A 23 -1.16 0.01 3.43
CA GLU A 23 -2.10 -0.57 4.39
C GLU A 23 -3.50 -0.78 3.81
N TYR A 24 -3.98 0.13 2.95
CA TYR A 24 -5.31 0.05 2.35
C TYR A 24 -5.39 -0.85 1.12
N ALA A 25 -4.28 -1.10 0.41
CA ALA A 25 -4.27 -1.94 -0.79
C ALA A 25 -4.85 -3.36 -0.59
N PRO A 26 -4.56 -4.10 0.49
CA PRO A 26 -5.18 -5.40 0.76
C PRO A 26 -6.67 -5.29 1.10
N ALA A 27 -7.09 -4.20 1.76
CA ALA A 27 -8.50 -3.96 2.07
C ALA A 27 -9.34 -3.80 0.79
N TRP A 28 -8.81 -3.12 -0.24
CA TRP A 28 -9.42 -3.08 -1.57
C TRP A 28 -9.52 -4.47 -2.23
N GLY A 29 -8.53 -5.33 -2.02
CA GLY A 29 -8.57 -6.73 -2.47
C GLY A 29 -9.73 -7.52 -1.84
N MET A 30 -9.98 -7.31 -0.54
CA MET A 30 -11.13 -7.91 0.17
C MET A 30 -12.48 -7.36 -0.31
N ILE A 31 -12.56 -6.10 -0.75
CA ILE A 31 -13.79 -5.58 -1.39
C ILE A 31 -14.06 -6.34 -2.70
N GLY A 32 -13.02 -6.66 -3.46
CA GLY A 32 -13.14 -7.47 -4.69
C GLY A 32 -13.67 -8.89 -4.45
N THR A 33 -13.35 -9.52 -3.32
CA THR A 33 -13.93 -10.83 -2.97
C THR A 33 -15.41 -10.73 -2.67
N LEU A 34 -15.85 -9.66 -1.98
CA LEU A 34 -17.26 -9.41 -1.74
C LEU A 34 -18.03 -9.22 -3.06
N VAL A 35 -17.47 -8.48 -4.02
CA VAL A 35 -18.07 -8.33 -5.35
C VAL A 35 -18.17 -9.68 -6.07
N GLY A 36 -17.11 -10.49 -6.03
CA GLY A 36 -17.13 -11.83 -6.62
C GLY A 36 -18.18 -12.76 -6.00
N LEU A 37 -18.33 -12.71 -4.67
CA LEU A 37 -19.38 -13.46 -3.97
C LEU A 37 -20.79 -13.00 -4.36
N VAL A 38 -21.02 -11.70 -4.51
CA VAL A 38 -22.31 -11.17 -4.99
C VAL A 38 -22.62 -11.68 -6.40
N LEU A 39 -21.65 -11.70 -7.30
CA LEU A 39 -21.81 -12.22 -8.67
C LEU A 39 -22.09 -13.72 -8.71
N MET A 40 -21.46 -14.50 -7.84
CA MET A 40 -21.74 -15.94 -7.69
C MET A 40 -23.16 -16.20 -7.20
N LEU A 41 -23.62 -15.42 -6.20
CA LEU A 41 -24.97 -15.57 -5.66
C LEU A 41 -26.06 -15.15 -6.65
N GLN A 42 -25.77 -14.19 -7.54
CA GLN A 42 -26.70 -13.77 -8.59
C GLN A 42 -26.95 -14.87 -9.64
N ASN A 43 -25.95 -15.69 -9.97
CA ASN A 43 -26.02 -16.68 -11.05
C ASN A 43 -25.76 -18.12 -10.56
N LEU A 44 -26.28 -18.47 -9.38
CA LEU A 44 -26.06 -19.79 -8.78
C LEU A 44 -26.57 -20.96 -9.65
N ASN A 45 -27.53 -20.70 -10.53
CA ASN A 45 -28.18 -21.71 -11.36
C ASN A 45 -27.37 -22.12 -12.59
N ASP A 46 -26.29 -21.39 -12.93
CA ASP A 46 -25.41 -21.73 -14.05
C ASP A 46 -23.97 -22.03 -13.56
N PRO A 47 -23.59 -23.31 -13.42
CA PRO A 47 -22.26 -23.73 -13.00
C PRO A 47 -21.13 -23.21 -13.90
N ALA A 48 -21.41 -22.89 -15.18
CA ALA A 48 -20.40 -22.38 -16.10
C ALA A 48 -19.90 -20.98 -15.69
N THR A 49 -20.73 -20.19 -15.00
CA THR A 49 -20.40 -18.83 -14.56
C THR A 49 -19.63 -18.79 -13.22
N LEU A 50 -19.62 -19.90 -12.48
CA LEU A 50 -19.02 -19.98 -11.15
C LEU A 50 -17.49 -19.83 -11.20
N GLY A 51 -16.84 -20.50 -12.15
CA GLY A 51 -15.38 -20.46 -12.34
C GLY A 51 -14.85 -19.06 -12.64
N PRO A 52 -15.40 -18.35 -13.65
CA PRO A 52 -15.01 -16.97 -13.96
C PRO A 52 -15.20 -16.01 -12.79
N ASN A 53 -16.33 -16.06 -12.08
CA ASN A 53 -16.58 -15.18 -10.93
C ASN A 53 -15.62 -15.46 -9.76
N MET A 54 -15.23 -16.72 -9.56
CA MET A 54 -14.23 -17.09 -8.56
C MET A 54 -12.84 -16.60 -8.91
N ALA A 55 -12.46 -16.69 -10.19
CA ALA A 55 -11.18 -16.18 -10.65
C ALA A 55 -11.05 -14.67 -10.38
N VAL A 56 -12.11 -13.89 -10.62
CA VAL A 56 -12.11 -12.44 -10.32
C VAL A 56 -11.87 -12.19 -8.82
N ALA A 57 -12.59 -12.88 -7.93
CA ALA A 57 -12.44 -12.72 -6.48
C ALA A 57 -11.00 -13.02 -6.00
N LEU A 58 -10.39 -14.07 -6.54
CA LEU A 58 -9.04 -14.47 -6.18
C LEU A 58 -7.99 -13.51 -6.74
N LEU A 59 -8.16 -13.07 -7.99
CA LEU A 59 -7.26 -12.12 -8.64
C LEU A 59 -7.27 -10.76 -7.95
N THR A 60 -8.42 -10.24 -7.51
CA THR A 60 -8.46 -8.97 -6.78
C THR A 60 -7.69 -9.04 -5.46
N THR A 61 -7.76 -10.18 -4.76
CA THR A 61 -6.98 -10.42 -3.53
C THR A 61 -5.49 -10.50 -3.82
N LEU A 62 -5.11 -11.22 -4.88
CA LEU A 62 -3.73 -11.32 -5.32
C LEU A 62 -3.15 -9.93 -5.66
N TYR A 63 -3.84 -9.15 -6.48
CA TYR A 63 -3.37 -7.83 -6.87
C TYR A 63 -3.31 -6.85 -5.69
N GLY A 64 -4.30 -6.86 -4.78
CA GLY A 64 -4.28 -6.01 -3.59
C GLY A 64 -3.09 -6.32 -2.67
N THR A 65 -2.82 -7.60 -2.41
CA THR A 65 -1.70 -8.02 -1.56
C THR A 65 -0.33 -7.83 -2.22
N VAL A 66 -0.23 -8.06 -3.53
CA VAL A 66 0.99 -7.81 -4.33
C VAL A 66 1.33 -6.33 -4.32
N LEU A 67 0.36 -5.45 -4.60
CA LEU A 67 0.60 -4.00 -4.61
C LEU A 67 1.02 -3.48 -3.22
N ALA A 68 0.40 -3.99 -2.16
CA ALA A 68 0.76 -3.64 -0.78
C ALA A 68 2.22 -4.02 -0.46
N ASN A 69 2.57 -5.29 -0.65
CA ASN A 69 3.82 -5.84 -0.14
C ASN A 69 5.02 -5.64 -1.08
N LEU A 70 4.80 -5.56 -2.39
CA LEU A 70 5.90 -5.39 -3.35
C LEU A 70 6.11 -3.93 -3.78
N VAL A 71 5.10 -3.08 -3.69
CA VAL A 71 5.20 -1.69 -4.19
C VAL A 71 5.13 -0.68 -3.06
N PHE A 72 4.01 -0.59 -2.34
CA PHE A 72 3.78 0.51 -1.40
C PHE A 72 4.63 0.41 -0.14
N LEU A 73 4.65 -0.75 0.54
CA LEU A 73 5.41 -0.91 1.78
C LEU A 73 6.93 -0.77 1.56
N PRO A 74 7.56 -1.40 0.54
CA PRO A 74 8.98 -1.20 0.28
C PRO A 74 9.32 0.24 -0.09
N MET A 75 8.42 0.93 -0.80
CA MET A 75 8.59 2.34 -1.16
C MET A 75 8.53 3.24 0.08
N ALA A 76 7.62 2.97 1.02
CA ALA A 76 7.53 3.67 2.30
C ALA A 76 8.81 3.47 3.13
N THR A 77 9.30 2.24 3.24
CA THR A 77 10.57 1.93 3.94
C THR A 77 11.75 2.65 3.27
N LYS A 78 11.83 2.63 1.94
CA LYS A 78 12.89 3.32 1.19
C LYS A 78 12.89 4.83 1.43
N LEU A 79 11.72 5.44 1.53
CA LEU A 79 11.60 6.88 1.83
C LEU A 79 11.98 7.19 3.29
N SER A 80 11.70 6.28 4.22
CA SER A 80 12.19 6.38 5.60
C SER A 80 13.71 6.41 5.64
N ASN A 81 14.37 5.41 5.05
CA ASN A 81 15.81 5.29 5.09
C ASN A 81 16.52 6.51 4.48
N LYS A 82 15.95 7.07 3.39
CA LYS A 82 16.45 8.31 2.78
C LYS A 82 16.30 9.52 3.69
N THR A 83 15.20 9.59 4.44
CA THR A 83 14.98 10.68 5.39
C THR A 83 15.99 10.60 6.54
N ASP A 84 16.22 9.39 7.07
CA ASP A 84 17.17 9.16 8.17
C ASP A 84 18.61 9.50 7.75
N GLU A 85 19.00 9.13 6.53
CA GLU A 85 20.31 9.47 5.96
C GLU A 85 20.48 10.98 5.77
N GLU A 86 19.47 11.70 5.27
CA GLU A 86 19.52 13.15 5.09
C GLU A 86 19.55 13.90 6.44
N VAL A 87 18.78 13.44 7.43
CA VAL A 87 18.81 13.99 8.79
C VAL A 87 20.18 13.80 9.41
N PHE A 88 20.77 12.61 9.30
CA PHE A 88 22.10 12.30 9.83
C PHE A 88 23.18 13.21 9.24
N VAL A 89 23.21 13.37 7.91
CA VAL A 89 24.19 14.25 7.24
C VAL A 89 24.03 15.71 7.69
N LYS A 90 22.78 16.21 7.77
CA LYS A 90 22.55 17.59 8.22
C LYS A 90 22.90 17.80 9.69
N GLN A 91 22.73 16.79 10.53
CA GLN A 91 23.07 16.88 11.93
C GLN A 91 24.59 16.96 12.14
N ILE A 92 25.38 16.18 11.40
CA ILE A 92 26.85 16.28 11.39
C ILE A 92 27.30 17.69 10.99
N ILE A 93 26.70 18.28 9.95
CA ILE A 93 27.05 19.63 9.48
C ILE A 93 26.72 20.71 10.52
N ILE A 94 25.68 20.53 11.32
CA ILE A 94 25.28 21.49 12.37
C ILE A 94 26.18 21.35 13.61
N GLU A 95 26.68 20.15 13.90
CA GLU A 95 27.56 19.88 15.05
C GLU A 95 29.04 20.24 14.80
N ALA A 96 29.47 20.34 13.54
CA ALA A 96 30.82 20.73 13.12
C ALA A 96 31.00 22.26 13.07
#